data_AF-A0A424NK93-F1
#
_entry.id   AF-A0A424NK93-F1
#
_cell.length_a   1.000
_cell.length_b   1.000
_cell.length_c   1.000
_cell.angle_alpha   90.00
_cell.angle_beta   90.00
_cell.angle_gamma   90.00
#
_symmetry.space_group_name_H-M   'P 1'
#
loop_
_entity.id
_entity.type
_entity.pdbx_description
1 polymer ?
#
loop_
_entity_poly.entity_id
_entity_poly.type
_entity_poly.pdbx_seq_one_letter_code
_entity_poly.pdbx_strand_id
1 'polypeptide(L)' 'EGPQAQWVHEGVERPIGGQSFRLPTDADSEIISAKLDRGIIKITIPRIQKAPPRVIPVDASGYGDQ' A
#
# COMPACT_ATOMS: atom_id res chain seq x y z
N GLU A 1 13.85 1.52 -56.46
CA GLU A 1 14.08 1.78 -55.02
C GLU A 1 13.35 0.70 -54.25
N GLY A 2 14.07 -0.12 -53.48
CA GLY A 2 13.49 -1.24 -52.73
C GLY A 2 12.91 -0.77 -51.39
N PRO A 3 12.00 -1.53 -50.76
CA PRO A 3 11.41 -1.14 -49.49
C PRO A 3 12.50 -1.07 -48.41
N GLN A 4 12.66 0.10 -47.80
CA GLN A 4 13.49 0.25 -46.61
C GLN A 4 12.83 -0.50 -45.44
N ALA A 5 13.54 -1.47 -44.89
CA ALA A 5 13.11 -2.10 -43.64
C ALA A 5 13.19 -1.08 -42.50
N GLN A 6 12.05 -0.76 -41.90
CA GLN A 6 11.98 0.07 -40.70
C GLN A 6 12.09 -0.84 -39.48
N TRP A 7 13.15 -0.67 -38.69
CA TRP A 7 13.31 -1.38 -37.42
C TRP A 7 12.32 -0.84 -36.40
N VAL A 8 11.26 -1.60 -36.14
CA VAL A 8 10.34 -1.33 -35.03
C VAL A 8 10.98 -1.91 -33.77
N HIS A 9 11.45 -1.08 -32.86
CA HIS A 9 11.88 -1.53 -31.53
C HIS A 9 10.65 -1.97 -30.74
N GLU A 10 10.20 -3.21 -30.93
CA GLU A 10 9.23 -3.84 -30.04
C GLU A 10 9.99 -4.42 -28.83
N GLY A 11 10.45 -3.51 -27.97
CA GLY A 11 11.09 -3.89 -26.72
C GLY A 11 10.03 -4.36 -25.72
N VAL A 12 10.03 -5.65 -25.39
CA VAL A 12 9.29 -6.14 -24.22
C VAL A 12 10.01 -5.61 -22.97
N GLU A 13 9.44 -4.61 -22.30
CA GLU A 13 9.93 -4.18 -20.99
C GLU A 13 9.77 -5.34 -20.01
N ARG A 14 10.88 -6.02 -19.70
CA ARG A 14 10.93 -7.00 -18.62
C ARG A 14 11.51 -6.34 -17.38
N PRO A 15 10.80 -6.34 -16.24
CA PRO A 15 11.38 -5.83 -15.01
C PRO A 15 12.63 -6.65 -14.65
N ILE A 16 13.74 -5.96 -14.45
CA ILE A 16 15.06 -6.53 -14.14
C ILE A 16 15.18 -7.06 -12.69
N GLY A 17 14.16 -6.83 -11.86
CA GLY A 17 14.08 -7.29 -10.48
C GLY A 17 13.00 -6.57 -9.68
N GLY A 18 12.61 -7.12 -8.53
CA GLY A 18 11.61 -6.52 -7.63
C GLY A 18 11.74 -7.05 -6.21
N GLN A 19 11.30 -6.24 -5.24
CA GLN A 19 11.30 -6.59 -3.81
C GLN A 19 9.90 -6.39 -3.23
N SER A 20 9.44 -7.37 -2.47
CA SER A 20 8.15 -7.34 -1.77
C SER A 20 8.37 -7.29 -0.26
N PHE A 21 7.52 -6.55 0.43
CA PHE A 21 7.52 -6.46 1.90
C PHE A 21 6.11 -6.72 2.42
N ARG A 22 5.99 -7.36 3.59
CA ARG A 22 4.70 -7.46 4.28
C ARG A 22 4.44 -6.15 5.02
N LEU A 23 3.26 -5.59 4.81
CA LEU A 23 2.83 -4.44 5.58
C LEU A 23 2.49 -4.85 7.01
N PRO A 24 2.79 -4.00 8.00
CA PRO A 24 2.23 -4.11 9.35
C PRO A 24 0.69 -4.12 9.33
N THR A 25 0.07 -4.71 10.36
CA THR A 25 -1.40 -4.80 10.48
C THR A 25 -2.07 -3.45 10.69
N ASP A 26 -1.32 -2.46 11.13
CA ASP A 26 -1.77 -1.10 11.41
C ASP A 26 -1.24 -0.10 10.38
N ALA A 27 -0.79 -0.57 9.20
CA ALA A 27 -0.43 0.29 8.10
C ALA A 27 -1.67 0.84 7.41
N ASP A 28 -1.66 2.14 7.10
CA ASP A 28 -2.68 2.76 6.26
C ASP A 28 -2.23 2.66 4.79
N SER A 29 -2.70 1.62 4.11
CA SER A 29 -2.30 1.31 2.74
C SER A 29 -2.77 2.32 1.71
N GLU A 30 -3.81 3.10 2.01
CA GLU A 30 -4.41 4.04 1.07
C GLU A 30 -3.52 5.27 0.83
N ILE A 31 -2.61 5.57 1.78
CA ILE A 31 -1.76 6.77 1.76
C ILE A 31 -0.26 6.45 1.76
N ILE A 32 0.14 5.28 1.28
CA ILE A 32 1.56 4.94 1.05
C ILE A 32 2.15 5.88 0.00
N SER A 33 3.38 6.35 0.23
CA SER A 33 4.11 7.20 -0.72
C SER A 33 5.55 6.77 -0.91
N ALA A 34 6.12 7.07 -2.08
CA ALA A 34 7.51 6.77 -2.40
C ALA A 34 8.20 7.99 -3.01
N LYS A 35 9.50 8.14 -2.73
CA LYS A 35 10.37 9.16 -3.33
C LYS A 35 11.69 8.52 -3.73
N LEU A 36 12.18 8.84 -4.92
CA LEU A 36 13.53 8.50 -5.38
C LEU A 36 14.41 9.74 -5.22
N ASP A 37 15.46 9.64 -4.41
CA ASP A 37 16.48 10.69 -4.27
C ASP A 37 17.87 10.06 -4.34
N ARG A 38 18.71 10.56 -5.26
CA ARG A 38 20.12 10.13 -5.42
C ARG A 38 20.32 8.60 -5.49
N GLY A 39 19.43 7.90 -6.19
CA GLY A 39 19.48 6.44 -6.33
C GLY A 39 18.93 5.65 -5.15
N ILE A 40 18.37 6.32 -4.12
CA ILE A 40 17.73 5.68 -2.97
C ILE A 40 16.22 5.84 -3.10
N ILE A 41 15.49 4.72 -3.09
CA ILE A 41 14.04 4.71 -3.00
C ILE A 41 13.64 4.73 -1.52
N LYS A 42 13.05 5.83 -1.08
CA LYS A 42 12.43 5.96 0.25
C LYS A 42 10.93 5.71 0.14
N ILE A 43 10.46 4.65 0.78
CA ILE A 43 9.03 4.31 0.90
C ILE A 43 8.56 4.74 2.30
N THR A 44 7.48 5.51 2.37
CA THR A 44 6.85 5.94 3.62
C THR A 44 5.53 5.21 3.77
N ILE A 45 5.37 4.46 4.87
CA ILE A 45 4.17 3.69 5.21
C ILE A 45 3.54 4.33 6.44
N PRO A 46 2.45 5.10 6.28
CA PRO A 46 1.74 5.69 7.42
C PRO A 46 1.07 4.61 8.25
N ARG A 47 0.85 4.89 9.53
CA ARG A 47 0.07 4.02 10.43
C ARG A 47 -1.36 4.54 10.52
N ILE A 48 -2.32 3.63 10.61
CA ILE A 48 -3.73 3.94 10.86
C ILE A 48 -3.82 4.69 12.20
N GLN A 49 -4.48 5.85 12.19
CA GLN A 49 -4.77 6.56 13.42
C GLN A 49 -5.70 5.71 14.29
N LYS A 50 -5.29 5.47 15.54
CA LYS A 50 -6.14 4.76 16.51
C LYS A 50 -7.39 5.58 16.76
N ALA A 51 -8.55 4.94 16.67
CA ALA A 51 -9.79 5.52 17.16
C ALA A 51 -9.63 5.91 18.64
N PRO A 52 -10.20 7.05 19.07
CA PRO A 52 -10.21 7.40 20.47
C PRO A 52 -10.97 6.34 21.29
N PRO A 53 -10.65 6.16 22.58
CA PRO A 53 -11.40 5.27 23.45
C PRO A 53 -12.88 5.64 23.43
N ARG A 54 -13.77 4.64 23.27
CA ARG A 54 -15.22 4.83 23.34
C ARG A 54 -15.77 4.27 24.65
N VAL A 55 -16.68 5.02 25.28
CA VAL A 55 -17.49 4.52 26.40
C VAL A 55 -18.64 3.72 25.80
N ILE A 56 -18.73 2.44 26.17
CA ILE A 56 -19.84 1.57 25.78
C ILE A 56 -20.77 1.49 26.99
N PRO A 57 -21.97 2.09 26.97
CA PRO A 57 -22.92 1.98 28.07
C PRO A 57 -23.43 0.54 28.13
N VAL A 58 -23.42 -0.03 29.34
CA VAL A 58 -24.02 -1.35 29.60
C VAL A 58 -25.39 -1.11 30.23
N ASP A 59 -26.44 -1.63 29.58
CA ASP A 59 -27.78 -1.67 30.15
C ASP A 59 -27.96 -3.00 30.90
N ALA A 60 -28.32 -2.91 32.18
CA ALA A 60 -28.50 -4.06 33.07
C ALA A 60 -29.94 -4.60 33.06
N SER A 61 -30.83 -4.05 32.23
CA SER A 61 -32.27 -4.40 32.16
C SER A 61 -32.59 -5.87 31.85
N GLY A 62 -31.59 -6.69 31.50
CA GLY A 62 -31.75 -8.13 31.25
C GLY A 62 -30.95 -9.06 32.18
N TYR A 63 -30.30 -8.55 33.22
CA TYR A 63 -29.41 -9.32 34.10
C TYR A 63 -29.92 -9.27 35.56
N GLY A 64 -30.98 -10.02 35.89
CA GLY A 64 -31.37 -10.16 37.31
C GLY A 64 -32.82 -10.53 37.68
N ASP A 65 -33.74 -10.72 36.73
CA ASP A 65 -35.10 -11.16 37.05
C ASP A 65 -35.33 -12.63 36.65
N GLN A 66 -34.75 -13.58 37.40
CA GLN A 66 -35.20 -14.98 37.49
C GLN A 66 -34.93 -15.55 38.89
#